data_AF-A0A4Q3XR63-F1
#
_entry.id   AF-A0A4Q3XR63-F1
#
_cell.length_a   1.000
_cell.length_b   1.000
_cell.length_c   1.000
_cell.angle_alpha   90.00
_cell.angle_beta   90.00
_cell.angle_gamma   90.00
#
_symmetry.space_group_name_H-M   'P 1'
#
loop_
_entity.id
_entity.type
_entity.pdbx_description
1 polymer ?
#
loop_
_entity_poly.entity_id
_entity_poly.type
_entity_poly.pdbx_seq_one_letter_code
_entity_poly.pdbx_strand_id
1 'polypeptide(L)'
;MSSGRHAGGLEGSAGFDPGYRSVVLSLAKLLFTAALLGGVSALPAQAQTAISVEPVPAKTLTSPPALIVTLVIDQFSANLFNQYRSRFSGGMRTLIDEGLVYANGYQAQGITKTCPGHSTVLSGAFPTHTGIPSNEWIDPVSGKEVYCLAAPQNTLADGGEGENGRVGPDNLRVTLLPDWLKAQSPTSRVYSVSGKDRGAINLAGHTPDGAFWIQEGFGLTTYVEPGQTAQERLAPVSEFNAAYRARYEAEPLPQWTYQHEECRALRGTLTVADALVRADLPPDHYNLE
;
A
#
# COMPACT_ATOMS: atom_id res chain seq x y z
N MET A 1 32.68 27.20 41.84
CA MET A 1 32.45 28.30 40.87
C MET A 1 31.02 28.18 40.36
N SER A 2 30.19 29.12 40.82
CA SER A 2 28.77 29.28 40.50
C SER A 2 28.56 29.65 39.03
N SER A 3 27.59 29.01 38.38
CA SER A 3 26.44 29.64 37.72
C SER A 3 25.61 28.49 37.08
N GLY A 4 24.29 28.44 37.06
CA GLY A 4 23.21 29.32 37.47
C GLY A 4 21.98 28.79 36.73
N ARG A 5 20.98 28.29 37.47
CA ARG A 5 19.73 27.73 36.94
C ARG A 5 18.96 28.79 36.15
N HIS A 6 18.29 28.41 35.08
CA HIS A 6 16.98 28.96 34.72
C HIS A 6 16.05 27.86 34.20
N ALA A 7 15.06 27.55 35.03
CA ALA A 7 13.82 26.92 34.63
C ALA A 7 12.93 28.02 34.05
N GLY A 8 12.37 27.78 32.86
CA GLY A 8 11.34 28.60 32.26
C GLY A 8 10.28 27.67 31.69
N GLY A 9 9.19 27.51 32.42
CA GLY A 9 7.98 26.89 31.90
C GLY A 9 7.33 27.79 30.85
N LEU A 10 6.79 27.17 29.81
CA LEU A 10 5.85 27.80 28.90
C LEU A 10 4.63 26.88 28.79
N GLU A 11 3.71 27.06 29.73
CA GLU A 11 2.28 26.90 29.45
C GLU A 11 1.93 27.97 28.40
N GLY A 12 1.48 27.54 27.23
CA GLY A 12 1.08 28.41 26.14
C GLY A 12 -0.05 27.75 25.37
N SER A 13 -1.26 27.99 25.84
CA SER A 13 -2.50 27.75 25.11
C SER A 13 -2.39 28.24 23.67
N ALA A 14 -2.51 27.34 22.69
CA ALA A 14 -2.75 27.72 21.30
C ALA A 14 -4.19 28.25 21.19
N GLY A 15 -4.34 29.53 21.56
CA GLY A 15 -5.52 30.33 21.32
C GLY A 15 -5.72 30.49 19.82
N PHE A 16 -6.97 30.30 19.40
CA PHE A 16 -7.46 30.54 18.05
C PHE A 16 -7.21 32.01 17.67
N ASP A 17 -6.46 32.23 16.59
CA ASP A 17 -6.14 33.56 16.06
C ASP A 17 -7.44 34.28 15.58
N PRO A 18 -7.81 35.45 16.13
CA PRO A 18 -9.03 36.17 15.74
C PRO A 18 -8.95 36.87 14.38
N GLY A 19 -7.81 36.83 13.68
CA GLY A 19 -7.60 37.54 12.40
C GLY A 19 -8.38 36.98 11.20
N TYR A 20 -8.91 35.76 11.26
CA TYR A 20 -9.53 35.09 10.10
C TYR A 20 -11.00 35.46 9.84
N ARG A 21 -11.64 36.22 10.74
CA ARG A 21 -13.06 36.64 10.60
C ARG A 21 -13.27 37.92 9.79
N SER A 22 -12.21 38.67 9.47
CA SER A 22 -12.34 39.98 8.81
C SER A 22 -12.27 39.96 7.28
N VAL A 23 -11.85 38.84 6.65
CA VAL A 23 -11.70 38.76 5.19
C VAL A 23 -12.96 38.22 4.50
N VAL A 24 -13.82 37.50 5.23
CA VAL A 24 -15.02 36.86 4.65
C VAL A 24 -16.23 37.80 4.59
N LEU A 25 -16.24 38.93 5.32
CA LEU A 25 -17.38 39.87 5.32
C LEU A 25 -17.27 41.09 4.38
N SER A 26 -16.11 41.37 3.80
CA SER A 26 -15.92 42.57 2.94
C SER A 26 -16.11 42.32 1.44
N LEU A 27 -16.15 41.07 0.98
CA LEU A 27 -16.46 40.72 -0.42
C LEU A 27 -17.96 40.58 -0.69
N ALA A 28 -18.80 40.43 0.34
CA ALA A 28 -20.24 40.24 0.20
C ALA A 28 -21.04 41.55 0.03
N LYS A 29 -20.42 42.73 0.19
CA LYS A 29 -21.10 44.03 0.13
C LYS A 29 -20.81 44.86 -1.12
N LEU A 30 -19.92 44.44 -2.02
CA LEU A 30 -19.60 45.19 -3.25
C LEU A 30 -20.31 44.69 -4.51
N LEU A 31 -21.20 43.71 -4.40
CA LEU A 31 -21.96 43.15 -5.54
C LEU A 31 -23.46 43.44 -5.51
N PHE A 32 -23.96 44.26 -4.56
CA PHE A 32 -25.40 44.48 -4.38
C PHE A 32 -25.93 45.87 -4.70
N THR A 33 -25.14 46.73 -5.37
CA THR A 33 -25.60 48.05 -5.82
C THR A 33 -24.95 48.46 -7.13
N ALA A 34 -25.27 47.76 -8.22
CA ALA A 34 -25.24 48.32 -9.57
C ALA A 34 -26.11 47.45 -10.51
N ALA A 35 -26.92 48.10 -11.34
CA ALA A 35 -27.77 47.54 -12.39
C ALA A 35 -29.12 46.91 -11.96
N LEU A 36 -30.00 47.74 -11.36
CA LEU A 36 -31.36 47.85 -11.90
C LEU A 36 -31.27 48.55 -13.27
N LEU A 37 -32.08 48.12 -14.25
CA LEU A 37 -32.14 48.53 -15.68
C LEU A 37 -31.31 47.72 -16.71
N GLY A 38 -31.21 46.40 -16.53
CA GLY A 38 -30.93 45.46 -17.63
C GLY A 38 -32.09 44.48 -17.79
N GLY A 39 -32.70 44.40 -18.98
CA GLY A 39 -33.83 43.52 -19.25
C GLY A 39 -33.56 42.07 -18.80
N VAL A 40 -34.48 41.51 -18.02
CA VAL A 40 -34.43 40.11 -17.61
C VAL A 40 -34.80 39.27 -18.84
N SER A 41 -33.80 38.97 -19.66
CA SER A 41 -33.88 37.83 -20.56
C SER A 41 -33.94 36.59 -19.68
N ALA A 42 -35.13 36.03 -19.52
CA ALA A 42 -35.31 34.73 -18.88
C ALA A 42 -34.53 33.70 -19.68
N LEU A 43 -33.30 33.41 -19.25
CA LEU A 43 -32.55 32.26 -19.74
C LEU A 43 -33.40 31.03 -19.39
N PRO A 44 -33.71 30.14 -20.35
CA PRO A 44 -34.42 28.92 -20.02
C PRO A 44 -33.55 28.16 -19.03
N ALA A 45 -34.11 27.88 -17.85
CA ALA A 45 -33.51 26.94 -16.91
C ALA A 45 -33.42 25.59 -17.61
N GLN A 46 -32.26 25.29 -18.18
CA GLN A 46 -31.94 23.95 -18.67
C GLN A 46 -31.91 23.07 -17.43
N ALA A 47 -33.00 22.34 -17.21
CA ALA A 47 -33.06 21.28 -16.22
C ALA A 47 -31.86 20.36 -16.48
N GLN A 48 -30.89 20.38 -15.58
CA GLN A 48 -29.85 19.37 -15.56
C GLN A 48 -30.58 18.06 -15.33
N THR A 49 -30.72 17.26 -16.39
CA THR A 49 -31.14 15.87 -16.27
C THR A 49 -30.13 15.21 -15.36
N ALA A 50 -30.52 14.99 -14.10
CA ALA A 50 -29.77 14.16 -13.18
C ALA A 50 -29.57 12.82 -13.88
N ILE A 51 -28.32 12.44 -14.09
CA ILE A 51 -27.99 11.12 -14.59
C ILE A 51 -28.45 10.16 -13.50
N SER A 52 -29.61 9.53 -13.71
CA SER A 52 -30.09 8.45 -12.86
C SER A 52 -29.16 7.27 -13.09
N VAL A 53 -28.18 7.10 -12.20
CA VAL A 53 -27.37 5.89 -12.17
C VAL A 53 -28.27 4.82 -11.56
N GLU A 54 -28.85 3.96 -12.40
CA GLU A 54 -29.54 2.77 -11.91
C GLU A 54 -28.53 1.95 -11.08
N PRO A 55 -28.84 1.60 -9.82
CA PRO A 55 -27.96 0.77 -9.03
C PRO A 55 -27.86 -0.59 -9.70
N VAL A 56 -26.64 -0.97 -10.10
CA VAL A 56 -26.35 -2.31 -10.60
C VAL A 56 -26.79 -3.31 -9.52
N PRO A 57 -27.68 -4.27 -9.82
CA PRO A 57 -28.16 -5.21 -8.82
C PRO A 57 -26.98 -5.99 -8.25
N ALA A 58 -26.71 -5.79 -6.96
CA ALA A 58 -25.66 -6.52 -6.26
C ALA A 58 -26.01 -8.01 -6.25
N LYS A 59 -25.09 -8.85 -6.72
CA LYS A 59 -25.23 -10.31 -6.62
C LYS A 59 -25.34 -10.69 -5.14
N THR A 60 -26.52 -11.12 -4.72
CA THR A 60 -26.73 -11.56 -3.34
C THR A 60 -25.93 -12.84 -3.11
N LEU A 61 -24.97 -12.81 -2.19
CA LEU A 61 -24.26 -14.02 -1.77
C LEU A 61 -25.20 -14.89 -0.96
N THR A 62 -25.46 -16.11 -1.44
CA THR A 62 -26.33 -17.10 -0.75
C THR A 62 -25.60 -17.83 0.38
N SER A 63 -24.27 -17.76 0.43
CA SER A 63 -23.43 -18.34 1.47
C SER A 63 -22.11 -17.55 1.60
N PRO A 64 -21.45 -17.58 2.77
CA PRO A 64 -20.10 -17.04 2.92
C PRO A 64 -19.12 -17.67 1.91
N PRO A 65 -18.15 -16.92 1.37
CA PRO A 65 -17.16 -17.47 0.45
C PRO A 65 -16.21 -18.45 1.17
N ALA A 66 -15.84 -19.52 0.49
CA ALA A 66 -14.88 -20.51 1.01
C ALA A 66 -13.41 -20.03 0.95
N LEU A 67 -13.12 -19.01 0.12
CA LEU A 67 -11.80 -18.44 -0.07
C LEU A 67 -11.91 -16.93 -0.27
N ILE A 68 -11.04 -16.18 0.41
CA ILE A 68 -10.86 -14.74 0.19
C ILE A 68 -9.47 -14.55 -0.41
N VAL A 69 -9.39 -13.91 -1.57
CA VAL A 69 -8.13 -13.54 -2.22
C VAL A 69 -7.99 -12.02 -2.16
N THR A 70 -6.98 -11.55 -1.44
CA THR A 70 -6.61 -10.12 -1.42
C THR A 70 -5.41 -9.91 -2.34
N LEU A 71 -5.58 -9.10 -3.37
CA LEU A 71 -4.50 -8.75 -4.30
C LEU A 71 -4.13 -7.27 -4.12
N VAL A 72 -2.87 -7.03 -3.74
CA VAL A 72 -2.29 -5.68 -3.69
C VAL A 72 -1.19 -5.59 -4.73
N ILE A 73 -1.38 -4.71 -5.72
CA ILE A 73 -0.36 -4.44 -6.75
C ILE A 73 0.42 -3.22 -6.28
N ASP A 74 1.66 -3.42 -5.85
CA ASP A 74 2.50 -2.34 -5.32
C ASP A 74 2.67 -1.22 -6.36
N GLN A 75 2.55 0.03 -5.92
CA GLN A 75 2.60 1.23 -6.76
C GLN A 75 1.53 1.35 -7.87
N PHE A 76 0.48 0.52 -7.89
CA PHE A 76 -0.59 0.60 -8.90
C PHE A 76 -1.59 1.72 -8.61
N SER A 77 -1.19 2.95 -8.93
CA SER A 77 -2.01 4.14 -8.67
C SER A 77 -3.32 4.16 -9.46
N ALA A 78 -4.32 4.88 -8.95
CA ALA A 78 -5.57 5.12 -9.67
C ALA A 78 -5.35 5.81 -11.03
N ASN A 79 -4.35 6.69 -11.15
CA ASN A 79 -3.98 7.33 -12.42
C ASN A 79 -3.51 6.29 -13.43
N LEU A 80 -2.61 5.38 -13.02
CA LEU A 80 -2.10 4.31 -13.87
C LEU A 80 -3.21 3.34 -14.28
N PHE A 81 -4.05 2.94 -13.33
CA PHE A 81 -5.23 2.13 -13.59
C PHE A 81 -6.15 2.80 -14.62
N ASN A 82 -6.52 4.07 -14.41
CA ASN A 82 -7.43 4.79 -15.31
C ASN A 82 -6.83 5.02 -16.70
N GLN A 83 -5.52 5.30 -16.79
CA GLN A 83 -4.82 5.48 -18.06
C GLN A 83 -4.91 4.24 -18.96
N TYR A 84 -4.78 3.04 -18.38
CA TYR A 84 -4.75 1.79 -19.13
C TYR A 84 -6.03 0.96 -19.02
N ARG A 85 -7.05 1.44 -18.32
CA ARG A 85 -8.28 0.70 -17.99
C ARG A 85 -8.97 0.09 -19.22
N SER A 86 -9.01 0.83 -20.33
CA SER A 86 -9.63 0.39 -21.59
C SER A 86 -8.82 -0.67 -22.34
N ARG A 87 -7.55 -0.89 -21.97
CA ARG A 87 -6.64 -1.83 -22.63
C ARG A 87 -6.58 -3.19 -21.95
N PHE A 88 -7.11 -3.32 -20.73
CA PHE A 88 -7.14 -4.61 -20.06
C PHE A 88 -8.07 -5.57 -20.79
N SER A 89 -7.61 -6.80 -21.02
CA SER A 89 -8.36 -7.87 -21.68
C SER A 89 -8.40 -9.19 -20.91
N GLY A 90 -7.57 -9.34 -19.86
CA GLY A 90 -7.50 -10.53 -19.00
C GLY A 90 -8.16 -10.35 -17.64
N GLY A 91 -7.56 -10.89 -16.58
CA GLY A 91 -8.16 -10.89 -15.23
C GLY A 91 -8.56 -9.49 -14.71
N MET A 92 -7.77 -8.45 -15.02
CA MET A 92 -8.16 -7.07 -14.66
C MET A 92 -9.44 -6.61 -15.37
N ARG A 93 -9.68 -7.05 -16.62
CA ARG A 93 -10.93 -6.78 -17.33
C ARG A 93 -12.11 -7.47 -16.66
N THR A 94 -11.95 -8.72 -16.24
CA THR A 94 -12.96 -9.44 -15.46
C THR A 94 -13.32 -8.70 -14.17
N LEU A 95 -12.33 -8.22 -13.40
CA LEU A 95 -12.57 -7.43 -12.19
C LEU A 95 -13.31 -6.11 -12.46
N ILE A 96 -13.03 -5.47 -13.60
CA ILE A 96 -13.69 -4.23 -14.00
C ILE A 96 -15.15 -4.45 -14.40
N ASP A 97 -15.44 -5.53 -15.09
CA ASP A 97 -16.75 -5.79 -15.71
C ASP A 97 -17.73 -6.47 -14.77
N GLU A 98 -17.22 -7.39 -13.94
CA GLU A 98 -18.04 -8.23 -13.07
C GLU A 98 -17.94 -7.84 -11.60
N GLY A 99 -16.98 -6.98 -11.26
CA GLY A 99 -16.71 -6.56 -9.90
C GLY A 99 -17.34 -5.23 -9.50
N LEU A 100 -17.20 -4.90 -8.22
CA LEU A 100 -17.50 -3.56 -7.70
C LEU A 100 -16.23 -2.72 -7.73
N VAL A 101 -16.22 -1.66 -8.54
CA VAL A 101 -15.02 -0.85 -8.79
C VAL A 101 -15.07 0.49 -8.06
N TYR A 102 -14.18 0.68 -7.10
CA TYR A 102 -13.90 1.97 -6.48
C TYR A 102 -12.69 2.63 -7.15
N ALA A 103 -12.92 3.38 -8.23
CA ALA A 103 -11.84 4.02 -9.00
C ALA A 103 -11.13 5.17 -8.25
N ASN A 104 -11.72 5.65 -7.15
CA ASN A 104 -11.19 6.73 -6.31
C ASN A 104 -10.97 6.26 -4.86
N GLY A 105 -10.32 5.11 -4.69
CA GLY A 105 -9.84 4.65 -3.38
C GLY A 105 -8.57 5.40 -2.95
N TYR A 106 -8.41 5.63 -1.65
CA TYR A 106 -7.27 6.37 -1.10
C TYR A 106 -6.54 5.60 -0.01
N GLN A 107 -5.21 5.60 -0.11
CA GLN A 107 -4.32 5.47 1.05
C GLN A 107 -4.22 6.86 1.68
N ALA A 108 -5.12 7.17 2.61
CA ALA A 108 -5.37 8.54 3.09
C ALA A 108 -4.36 9.07 4.13
N GLN A 109 -3.36 8.27 4.50
CA GLN A 109 -2.23 8.68 5.33
C GLN A 109 -1.28 9.63 4.59
N GLY A 110 -0.55 10.45 5.34
CA GLY A 110 0.44 11.38 4.77
C GLY A 110 1.71 10.70 4.20
N ILE A 111 2.06 9.50 4.69
CA ILE A 111 3.24 8.75 4.22
C ILE A 111 2.79 7.58 3.34
N THR A 112 2.86 7.77 2.02
CA THR A 112 2.43 6.79 1.01
C THR A 112 3.55 5.82 0.64
N LYS A 113 4.13 5.16 1.65
CA LYS A 113 5.12 4.09 1.48
C LYS A 113 4.45 2.70 1.56
N THR A 114 5.18 1.67 1.12
CA THR A 114 4.71 0.27 1.05
C THR A 114 4.19 -0.25 2.40
N CYS A 115 5.00 -0.18 3.47
CA CYS A 115 4.67 -0.75 4.78
C CYS A 115 3.42 -0.11 5.40
N PRO A 116 3.34 1.23 5.52
CA PRO A 116 2.13 1.90 5.98
C PRO A 116 0.91 1.52 5.15
N GLY A 117 1.05 1.57 3.80
CA GLY A 117 -0.04 1.24 2.89
C GLY A 117 -0.57 -0.19 3.02
N HIS A 118 0.31 -1.19 3.14
CA HIS A 118 -0.13 -2.58 3.30
C HIS A 118 -0.79 -2.80 4.67
N SER A 119 -0.28 -2.16 5.73
CA SER A 119 -0.84 -2.30 7.08
C SER A 119 -2.30 -1.86 7.20
N THR A 120 -2.80 -1.00 6.30
CA THR A 120 -4.19 -0.51 6.33
C THR A 120 -5.19 -1.45 5.64
N VAL A 121 -4.73 -2.23 4.64
CA VAL A 121 -5.62 -2.93 3.68
C VAL A 121 -6.57 -3.89 4.38
N LEU A 122 -6.06 -4.67 5.33
CA LEU A 122 -6.84 -5.71 6.03
C LEU A 122 -7.07 -5.43 7.51
N SER A 123 -6.62 -4.27 8.02
CA SER A 123 -6.84 -3.87 9.42
C SER A 123 -8.04 -2.95 9.59
N GLY A 124 -8.44 -2.23 8.54
CA GLY A 124 -9.42 -1.14 8.64
C GLY A 124 -8.91 0.04 9.47
N ALA A 125 -7.60 0.13 9.70
CA ALA A 125 -6.97 1.11 10.59
C ALA A 125 -5.92 1.95 9.85
N PHE A 126 -5.79 3.22 10.25
CA PHE A 126 -4.73 4.09 9.75
C PHE A 126 -3.35 3.71 10.33
N PRO A 127 -2.24 4.07 9.67
CA PRO A 127 -0.88 3.86 10.16
C PRO A 127 -0.62 4.29 11.61
N THR A 128 -1.29 5.35 12.06
CA THR A 128 -1.22 5.84 13.45
C THR A 128 -1.72 4.82 14.47
N HIS A 129 -2.60 3.91 14.05
CA HIS A 129 -3.16 2.84 14.87
C HIS A 129 -2.45 1.51 14.60
N THR A 130 -2.13 1.20 13.34
CA THR A 130 -1.40 -0.04 12.99
C THR A 130 0.00 -0.07 13.59
N GLY A 131 0.57 1.08 13.94
CA GLY A 131 1.92 1.19 14.48
C GLY A 131 3.01 1.28 13.41
N ILE A 132 2.64 1.36 12.12
CA ILE A 132 3.56 1.33 10.99
C ILE A 132 3.56 2.69 10.24
N PRO A 133 4.30 3.72 10.73
CA PRO A 133 4.23 5.07 10.18
C PRO A 133 5.01 5.26 8.86
N SER A 134 6.00 4.42 8.58
CA SER A 134 6.88 4.46 7.40
C SER A 134 7.44 3.05 7.13
N ASN A 135 8.21 2.86 6.06
CA ASN A 135 8.99 1.62 5.88
C ASN A 135 10.14 1.54 6.91
N GLU A 136 10.69 2.69 7.29
CA GLU A 136 11.75 2.85 8.28
C GLU A 136 11.45 4.11 9.10
N TRP A 137 11.82 4.12 10.39
CA TRP A 137 11.76 5.31 11.24
C TRP A 137 12.89 5.31 12.27
N ILE A 138 13.19 6.48 12.84
CA ILE A 138 14.09 6.58 14.00
C ILE A 138 13.30 6.27 15.27
N ASP A 139 13.69 5.22 15.98
CA ASP A 139 13.14 4.93 17.30
C ASP A 139 13.59 6.04 18.29
N PRO A 140 12.65 6.78 18.91
CA PRO A 140 13.00 7.88 19.81
C PRO A 140 13.71 7.42 21.09
N VAL A 141 13.60 6.13 21.46
CA VAL A 141 14.26 5.61 22.67
C VAL A 141 15.73 5.29 22.38
N SER A 142 16.00 4.50 21.35
CA SER A 142 17.37 4.09 21.01
C SER A 142 18.13 5.08 20.12
N GLY A 143 17.42 5.99 19.43
CA GLY A 143 17.97 6.89 18.42
C GLY A 143 18.41 6.20 17.13
N LYS A 144 18.09 4.92 16.95
CA LYS A 144 18.47 4.11 15.78
C LYS A 144 17.34 4.05 14.76
N GLU A 145 17.71 3.89 13.50
CA GLU A 145 16.74 3.53 12.46
C GLU A 145 16.24 2.10 12.69
N VAL A 146 14.93 1.91 12.56
CA VAL A 146 14.23 0.64 12.72
C VAL A 146 13.39 0.40 11.46
N TYR A 147 13.56 -0.78 10.87
CA TYR A 147 12.72 -1.25 9.77
C TYR A 147 11.31 -1.60 10.27
N CYS A 148 10.31 -1.40 9.42
CA CYS A 148 8.90 -1.50 9.82
C CYS A 148 8.49 -2.85 10.39
N LEU A 149 9.15 -3.92 9.99
CA LEU A 149 8.86 -5.27 10.46
C LEU A 149 10.06 -5.88 11.18
N ALA A 150 10.97 -5.07 11.72
CA ALA A 150 12.13 -5.57 12.46
C ALA A 150 11.68 -6.47 13.63
N ALA A 151 12.21 -7.69 13.67
CA ALA A 151 11.94 -8.69 14.70
C ALA A 151 13.24 -9.45 15.03
N PRO A 152 14.12 -8.87 15.87
CA PRO A 152 15.50 -9.35 16.06
C PRO A 152 15.60 -10.76 16.66
N GLN A 153 14.54 -11.24 17.32
CA GLN A 153 14.46 -12.58 17.89
C GLN A 153 14.24 -13.68 16.84
N ASN A 154 13.76 -13.33 15.64
CA ASN A 154 13.49 -14.28 14.57
C ASN A 154 14.77 -14.62 13.79
N THR A 155 14.72 -15.68 13.00
CA THR A 155 15.68 -15.96 11.93
C THR A 155 14.95 -16.05 10.58
N LEU A 156 15.69 -16.14 9.48
CA LEU A 156 15.11 -16.34 8.15
C LEU A 156 15.29 -17.79 7.71
N ALA A 157 14.27 -18.33 7.04
CA ALA A 157 14.23 -19.75 6.68
C ALA A 157 15.22 -20.15 5.56
N ASP A 158 15.71 -19.19 4.80
CA ASP A 158 16.80 -19.31 3.82
C ASP A 158 18.19 -19.31 4.47
N GLY A 159 18.28 -19.01 5.77
CA GLY A 159 19.52 -19.02 6.53
C GLY A 159 20.39 -17.75 6.36
N GLY A 160 19.94 -16.78 5.56
CA GLY A 160 20.59 -15.48 5.41
C GLY A 160 20.19 -14.46 6.49
N GLU A 161 20.74 -13.24 6.38
CA GLU A 161 20.37 -12.11 7.24
C GLU A 161 19.28 -11.22 6.60
N GLY A 162 19.03 -11.35 5.28
CA GLY A 162 18.04 -10.58 4.53
C GLY A 162 18.42 -9.10 4.33
N GLU A 163 17.89 -8.47 3.28
CA GLU A 163 18.17 -7.05 2.99
C GLU A 163 17.68 -6.10 4.10
N ASN A 164 16.55 -6.45 4.73
CA ASN A 164 15.94 -5.66 5.80
C ASN A 164 16.25 -6.21 7.21
N GLY A 165 17.20 -7.13 7.32
CA GLY A 165 17.48 -7.87 8.55
C GLY A 165 16.42 -8.93 8.86
N ARG A 166 16.35 -9.30 10.15
CA ARG A 166 15.36 -10.25 10.68
C ARG A 166 14.00 -9.58 10.82
N VAL A 167 12.95 -10.25 10.33
CA VAL A 167 11.61 -9.68 10.20
C VAL A 167 10.52 -10.50 10.88
N GLY A 168 9.41 -9.85 11.19
CA GLY A 168 8.23 -10.43 11.86
C GLY A 168 7.11 -9.41 12.04
N PRO A 169 5.92 -9.82 12.51
CA PRO A 169 4.76 -8.94 12.67
C PRO A 169 4.82 -8.06 13.92
N ASP A 170 5.87 -8.12 14.74
CA ASP A 170 5.99 -7.53 16.08
C ASP A 170 5.62 -6.05 16.22
N ASN A 171 5.90 -5.24 15.20
CA ASN A 171 5.59 -3.81 15.21
C ASN A 171 4.13 -3.50 14.85
N LEU A 172 3.38 -4.49 14.36
CA LEU A 172 1.96 -4.36 14.07
C LEU A 172 1.18 -4.35 15.38
N ARG A 173 0.44 -3.27 15.64
CA ARG A 173 -0.27 -3.04 16.92
C ARG A 173 -1.73 -3.42 16.91
N VAL A 174 -2.24 -3.86 15.76
CA VAL A 174 -3.66 -4.17 15.55
C VAL A 174 -3.82 -5.52 14.89
N THR A 175 -4.82 -6.28 15.30
CA THR A 175 -5.21 -7.50 14.58
C THR A 175 -5.82 -7.16 13.23
N LEU A 176 -5.65 -8.06 12.25
CA LEU A 176 -6.15 -7.91 10.89
C LEU A 176 -7.29 -8.90 10.62
N LEU A 177 -7.96 -8.74 9.48
CA LEU A 177 -8.97 -9.68 8.99
C LEU A 177 -8.54 -11.16 9.09
N PRO A 178 -7.31 -11.58 8.74
CA PRO A 178 -6.90 -12.97 8.89
C PRO A 178 -6.85 -13.45 10.35
N ASP A 179 -6.46 -12.58 11.29
CA ASP A 179 -6.48 -12.89 12.73
C ASP A 179 -7.92 -13.09 13.20
N TRP A 180 -8.86 -12.23 12.76
CA TRP A 180 -10.28 -12.35 13.09
C TRP A 180 -10.91 -13.60 12.48
N LEU A 181 -10.53 -13.97 11.26
CA LEU A 181 -10.97 -15.20 10.60
C LEU A 181 -10.53 -16.45 11.37
N LYS A 182 -9.29 -16.48 11.87
CA LYS A 182 -8.80 -17.57 12.71
C LYS A 182 -9.44 -17.58 14.10
N ALA A 183 -9.69 -16.41 14.69
CA ALA A 183 -10.40 -16.31 15.97
C ALA A 183 -11.84 -16.86 15.88
N GLN A 184 -12.54 -16.59 14.77
CA GLN A 184 -13.89 -17.09 14.52
C GLN A 184 -13.92 -18.56 14.07
N SER A 185 -12.93 -18.98 13.28
CA SER A 185 -12.82 -20.32 12.73
C SER A 185 -11.35 -20.75 12.81
N PRO A 186 -10.94 -21.44 13.88
CA PRO A 186 -9.54 -21.85 14.08
C PRO A 186 -9.00 -22.78 12.98
N THR A 187 -9.88 -23.42 12.21
CA THR A 187 -9.51 -24.24 11.05
C THR A 187 -9.24 -23.42 9.78
N SER A 188 -9.46 -22.10 9.81
CA SER A 188 -9.16 -21.21 8.69
C SER A 188 -7.66 -21.21 8.39
N ARG A 189 -7.33 -21.25 7.09
CA ARG A 189 -5.95 -21.19 6.60
C ARG A 189 -5.65 -19.80 6.04
N VAL A 190 -4.52 -19.23 6.46
CA VAL A 190 -4.04 -17.91 6.11
C VAL A 190 -2.64 -18.03 5.52
N TYR A 191 -2.55 -17.72 4.23
CA TYR A 191 -1.29 -17.62 3.51
C TYR A 191 -1.19 -16.26 2.84
N SER A 192 -0.01 -15.66 2.89
CA SER A 192 0.31 -14.41 2.20
C SER A 192 1.61 -14.59 1.42
N VAL A 193 1.65 -14.14 0.18
CA VAL A 193 2.83 -14.29 -0.71
C VAL A 193 3.09 -12.96 -1.40
N SER A 194 4.35 -12.55 -1.48
CA SER A 194 4.76 -11.27 -2.06
C SER A 194 6.16 -11.32 -2.68
N GLY A 195 6.52 -10.34 -3.50
CA GLY A 195 7.93 -10.11 -3.87
C GLY A 195 8.76 -9.47 -2.75
N LYS A 196 8.11 -9.01 -1.67
CA LYS A 196 8.73 -8.30 -0.54
C LYS A 196 8.17 -8.85 0.78
N ASP A 197 9.03 -9.04 1.77
CA ASP A 197 8.70 -9.34 3.16
C ASP A 197 7.52 -8.51 3.70
N ARG A 198 7.59 -7.18 3.55
CA ARG A 198 6.57 -6.22 4.01
C ARG A 198 5.28 -6.25 3.23
N GLY A 199 5.30 -6.75 2.01
CA GLY A 199 4.07 -7.00 1.26
C GLY A 199 3.35 -8.24 1.77
N ALA A 200 4.10 -9.26 2.22
CA ALA A 200 3.53 -10.49 2.75
C ALA A 200 3.03 -10.32 4.19
N ILE A 201 3.91 -9.90 5.10
CA ILE A 201 3.66 -9.91 6.56
C ILE A 201 2.53 -8.95 6.94
N ASN A 202 2.49 -7.73 6.37
CA ASN A 202 1.43 -6.75 6.65
C ASN A 202 0.05 -7.17 6.14
N LEU A 203 -0.07 -8.22 5.34
CA LEU A 203 -1.35 -8.80 4.90
C LEU A 203 -1.66 -10.14 5.57
N ALA A 204 -0.73 -10.68 6.36
CA ALA A 204 -0.84 -12.00 6.97
C ALA A 204 -1.42 -11.97 8.40
N GLY A 205 -1.31 -10.83 9.09
CA GLY A 205 -1.65 -10.73 10.51
C GLY A 205 -0.57 -11.32 11.41
N HIS A 206 -0.93 -11.64 12.66
CA HIS A 206 0.02 -12.09 13.69
C HIS A 206 0.24 -13.60 13.69
N THR A 207 -0.74 -14.37 13.25
CA THR A 207 -0.71 -15.84 13.35
C THR A 207 -1.02 -16.55 12.03
N PRO A 208 -0.35 -16.19 10.92
CA PRO A 208 -0.59 -16.84 9.64
C PRO A 208 -0.04 -18.27 9.61
N ASP A 209 -0.64 -19.13 8.79
CA ASP A 209 -0.03 -20.43 8.48
C ASP A 209 1.26 -20.25 7.67
N GLY A 210 1.35 -19.19 6.86
CA GLY A 210 2.60 -18.76 6.24
C GLY A 210 2.56 -17.36 5.63
N ALA A 211 3.65 -16.62 5.75
CA ALA A 211 3.86 -15.33 5.11
C ALA A 211 5.19 -15.39 4.35
N PHE A 212 5.11 -15.51 3.03
CA PHE A 212 6.25 -15.85 2.19
C PHE A 212 6.63 -14.71 1.26
N TRP A 213 7.93 -14.53 1.04
CA TRP A 213 8.43 -13.60 0.03
C TRP A 213 9.55 -14.20 -0.80
N ILE A 214 9.72 -13.69 -2.02
CA ILE A 214 10.78 -14.14 -2.92
C ILE A 214 12.15 -13.70 -2.37
N GLN A 215 13.05 -14.67 -2.25
CA GLN A 215 14.48 -14.51 -2.04
C GLN A 215 15.18 -15.07 -3.28
N GLU A 216 16.03 -14.23 -3.89
CA GLU A 216 16.74 -14.57 -5.11
C GLU A 216 17.59 -15.83 -4.95
N GLY A 217 17.60 -16.68 -5.99
CA GLY A 217 18.25 -17.99 -6.00
C GLY A 217 17.65 -19.05 -5.05
N PHE A 218 16.85 -18.66 -4.05
CA PHE A 218 16.28 -19.58 -3.06
C PHE A 218 14.83 -19.99 -3.39
N GLY A 219 14.01 -19.02 -3.82
CA GLY A 219 12.56 -19.14 -3.96
C GLY A 219 11.82 -18.38 -2.87
N LEU A 220 10.68 -18.89 -2.41
CA LEU A 220 9.94 -18.31 -1.30
C LEU A 220 10.61 -18.62 0.04
N THR A 221 11.01 -17.60 0.79
CA THR A 221 11.44 -17.69 2.19
C THR A 221 10.37 -17.13 3.14
N THR A 222 10.59 -17.27 4.45
CA THR A 222 9.74 -16.77 5.53
C THR A 222 10.59 -16.48 6.77
N TYR A 223 10.07 -15.72 7.71
CA TYR A 223 10.64 -15.64 9.06
C TYR A 223 10.36 -16.94 9.84
N VAL A 224 11.23 -17.24 10.80
CA VAL A 224 11.16 -18.37 11.72
C VAL A 224 11.27 -17.83 13.14
N GLU A 225 10.25 -18.11 13.95
CA GLU A 225 10.20 -17.64 15.34
C GLU A 225 10.98 -18.59 16.26
N PRO A 226 11.41 -18.14 17.46
CA PRO A 226 12.04 -19.01 18.44
C PRO A 226 11.21 -20.27 18.73
N GLY A 227 11.85 -21.43 18.61
CA GLY A 227 11.21 -22.74 18.82
C GLY A 227 10.60 -23.39 17.56
N GLN A 228 10.60 -22.71 16.42
CA GLN A 228 10.22 -23.27 15.12
C GLN A 228 11.45 -23.72 14.32
N THR A 229 11.23 -24.54 13.29
CA THR A 229 12.29 -24.88 12.32
C THR A 229 11.99 -24.33 10.92
N ALA A 230 13.05 -23.97 10.17
CA ALA A 230 12.92 -23.55 8.78
C ALA A 230 12.23 -24.61 7.91
N GLN A 231 12.52 -25.89 8.14
CA GLN A 231 11.91 -27.03 7.43
C GLN A 231 10.38 -27.02 7.57
N GLU A 232 9.86 -26.87 8.79
CA GLU A 232 8.43 -26.83 9.05
C GLU A 232 7.77 -25.59 8.43
N ARG A 233 8.42 -24.43 8.56
CA ARG A 233 7.88 -23.17 8.02
C ARG A 233 7.87 -23.13 6.50
N LEU A 234 8.82 -23.79 5.83
CA LEU A 234 8.90 -23.88 4.36
C LEU A 234 8.09 -25.04 3.77
N ALA A 235 7.58 -25.97 4.57
CA ALA A 235 6.83 -27.12 4.07
C ALA A 235 5.71 -26.75 3.06
N PRO A 236 4.89 -25.69 3.28
CA PRO A 236 3.82 -25.32 2.35
C PRO A 236 4.30 -24.86 0.96
N VAL A 237 5.56 -24.42 0.84
CA VAL A 237 6.13 -23.88 -0.41
C VAL A 237 7.31 -24.71 -0.92
N SER A 238 7.56 -25.88 -0.33
CA SER A 238 8.73 -26.71 -0.64
C SER A 238 8.78 -27.15 -2.11
N GLU A 239 7.65 -27.60 -2.67
CA GLU A 239 7.55 -27.97 -4.09
C GLU A 239 7.73 -26.76 -5.02
N PHE A 240 7.15 -25.62 -4.67
CA PHE A 240 7.35 -24.37 -5.41
C PHE A 240 8.82 -23.98 -5.42
N ASN A 241 9.50 -24.04 -4.27
CA ASN A 241 10.91 -23.68 -4.14
C ASN A 241 11.81 -24.63 -4.94
N ALA A 242 11.51 -25.94 -4.94
CA ALA A 242 12.23 -26.90 -5.75
C ALA A 242 12.10 -26.58 -7.26
N ALA A 243 10.88 -26.29 -7.72
CA ALA A 243 10.64 -25.91 -9.12
C ALA A 243 11.27 -24.55 -9.47
N TYR A 244 11.21 -23.57 -8.56
CA TYR A 244 11.80 -22.25 -8.74
C TYR A 244 13.31 -22.36 -8.92
N ARG A 245 14.01 -23.07 -8.03
CA ARG A 245 15.47 -23.23 -8.12
C ARG A 245 15.89 -23.97 -9.39
N ALA A 246 15.20 -25.05 -9.75
CA ALA A 246 15.46 -25.76 -10.99
C ALA A 246 15.35 -24.85 -12.23
N ARG A 247 14.38 -23.92 -12.25
CA ARG A 247 14.26 -22.92 -13.33
C ARG A 247 15.34 -21.86 -13.26
N TYR A 248 15.62 -21.34 -12.07
CA TYR A 248 16.64 -20.32 -11.83
C TYR A 248 18.03 -20.78 -12.29
N GLU A 249 18.36 -22.05 -12.10
CA GLU A 249 19.64 -22.65 -12.54
C GLU A 249 19.68 -22.98 -14.04
N ALA A 250 18.54 -23.34 -14.64
CA ALA A 250 18.49 -23.86 -16.01
C ALA A 250 18.25 -22.79 -17.08
N GLU A 251 17.55 -21.71 -16.76
CA GLU A 251 17.15 -20.69 -17.73
C GLU A 251 17.96 -19.40 -17.55
N PRO A 252 18.49 -18.79 -18.64
CA PRO A 252 19.02 -17.44 -18.54
C PRO A 252 17.91 -16.49 -18.08
N LEU A 253 18.28 -15.48 -17.30
CA LEU A 253 17.35 -14.47 -16.80
C LEU A 253 16.40 -13.99 -17.90
N PRO A 254 15.09 -13.85 -17.61
CA PRO A 254 14.11 -13.50 -18.63
C PRO A 254 14.49 -12.18 -19.31
N GLN A 255 14.54 -12.21 -20.64
CA GLN A 255 14.79 -11.01 -21.44
C GLN A 255 13.56 -10.10 -21.36
N TRP A 256 13.73 -8.93 -20.74
CA TRP A 256 12.67 -7.92 -20.68
C TRP A 256 12.50 -7.30 -22.07
N THR A 257 11.36 -7.58 -22.70
CA THR A 257 11.05 -7.05 -24.04
C THR A 257 9.70 -6.34 -24.05
N TYR A 258 9.55 -5.40 -24.97
CA TYR A 258 8.29 -4.69 -25.17
C TYR A 258 7.32 -5.57 -25.96
N GLN A 259 6.18 -5.89 -25.35
CA GLN A 259 5.09 -6.59 -26.03
C GLN A 259 4.37 -5.71 -27.08
N HIS A 260 4.33 -4.40 -26.86
CA HIS A 260 3.64 -3.44 -27.72
C HIS A 260 4.57 -2.31 -28.16
N GLU A 261 4.55 -1.97 -29.45
CA GLU A 261 5.36 -0.88 -30.03
C GLU A 261 5.04 0.47 -29.40
N GLU A 262 3.79 0.72 -29.03
CA GLU A 262 3.40 1.94 -28.32
C GLU A 262 4.08 2.07 -26.95
N CYS A 263 4.28 0.98 -26.21
CA CYS A 263 5.04 1.00 -24.96
C CYS A 263 6.54 1.23 -25.24
N ARG A 264 7.07 0.65 -26.33
CA ARG A 264 8.45 0.92 -26.76
C ARG A 264 8.64 2.38 -27.16
N ALA A 265 7.63 3.01 -27.74
CA ALA A 265 7.67 4.42 -28.12
C ALA A 265 7.67 5.38 -26.91
N LEU A 266 7.27 4.91 -25.72
CA LEU A 266 7.36 5.68 -24.46
C LEU A 266 8.77 5.67 -23.85
N ARG A 267 9.72 4.95 -24.44
CA ARG A 267 11.13 4.97 -24.02
C ARG A 267 11.68 6.38 -24.03
N GLY A 268 12.44 6.72 -23.01
CA GLY A 268 13.04 8.03 -22.92
C GLY A 268 13.73 8.26 -21.58
N THR A 269 14.36 9.42 -21.47
CA THR A 269 14.91 9.91 -20.21
C THR A 269 13.98 11.00 -19.67
N LEU A 270 13.50 10.81 -18.46
CA LEU A 270 12.63 11.73 -17.74
C LEU A 270 13.45 12.38 -16.62
N THR A 271 13.19 13.65 -16.32
CA THR A 271 13.73 14.30 -15.11
C THR A 271 12.68 14.27 -14.03
N VAL A 272 12.97 13.61 -12.90
CA VAL A 272 12.09 13.52 -11.73
C VAL A 272 12.86 14.01 -10.51
N ALA A 273 12.41 15.11 -9.91
CA ALA A 273 13.04 15.73 -8.74
C ALA A 273 14.59 15.86 -8.89
N ASP A 274 15.01 16.46 -10.01
CA ASP A 274 16.41 16.67 -10.41
C ASP A 274 17.25 15.42 -10.71
N ALA A 275 16.65 14.22 -10.62
CA ALA A 275 17.27 12.97 -11.06
C ALA A 275 16.83 12.60 -12.48
N LEU A 276 17.77 12.12 -13.30
CA LEU A 276 17.45 11.51 -14.58
C LEU A 276 17.00 10.06 -14.37
N VAL A 277 15.83 9.72 -14.92
CA VAL A 277 15.24 8.39 -14.87
C VAL A 277 15.07 7.90 -16.30
N ARG A 278 15.72 6.78 -16.66
CA ARG A 278 15.49 6.11 -17.95
C ARG A 278 14.26 5.21 -17.84
N ALA A 279 13.23 5.52 -18.62
CA ALA A 279 12.02 4.72 -18.77
C ALA A 279 12.23 3.63 -19.82
N ASP A 280 13.17 2.73 -19.57
CA ASP A 280 13.56 1.64 -20.46
C ASP A 280 13.23 0.25 -19.87
N LEU A 281 13.35 -0.80 -20.70
CA LEU A 281 13.21 -2.20 -20.30
C LEU A 281 14.51 -2.94 -20.69
N PRO A 282 15.18 -3.64 -19.76
CA PRO A 282 14.91 -3.60 -18.32
C PRO A 282 15.17 -2.18 -17.75
N PRO A 283 14.53 -1.81 -16.63
CA PRO A 283 14.82 -0.56 -15.95
C PRO A 283 16.29 -0.48 -15.53
N ASP A 284 16.83 0.74 -15.44
CA ASP A 284 18.16 0.97 -14.86
C ASP A 284 18.22 0.44 -13.43
N HIS A 285 19.37 -0.15 -13.06
CA HIS A 285 19.58 -0.74 -11.73
C HIS A 285 18.59 -1.86 -11.38
N TYR A 286 17.90 -2.44 -12.37
CA TYR A 286 17.29 -3.74 -12.24
C TYR A 286 18.40 -4.80 -12.27
N ASN A 287 19.14 -4.88 -11.17
CA ASN A 287 20.08 -5.96 -10.95
C ASN A 287 19.27 -7.18 -10.51
N LEU A 288 19.38 -8.25 -11.29
CA LEU A 288 19.12 -9.63 -10.88
C LEU A 288 20.47 -10.23 -10.39
N GLU A 289 21.23 -9.44 -9.62
CA GLU A 289 22.58 -9.80 -9.14
C GLU A 289 22.56 -10.12 -7.65
#